data_AF-A0A957JMP1-F1
#
_entry.id   AF-A0A957JMP1-F1
#
_cell.length_a   1.000
_cell.length_b   1.000
_cell.length_c   1.000
_cell.angle_alpha   90.00
_cell.angle_beta   90.00
_cell.angle_gamma   90.00
#
_symmetry.space_group_name_H-M   'P 1'
#
loop_
_entity.id
_entity.type
_entity.pdbx_description
1 polymer ?
#
loop_
_entity_poly.entity_id
_entity_poly.type
_entity_poly.pdbx_seq_one_letter_code
_entity_poly.pdbx_strand_id
1 'polypeptide(L)'
;MFSQYRAKRWLTSSLVLLCVLVLGNSSRVFAAGSVTVDPNNSDWGFLTETGAGSGQFVEGPDTPPAGSGSAELTATNAADGVMIGAALYTGTRLDELTTLTYDTYRTSGGAELAPALQLNIDYDLTDGNTGWQGRLVYEPYQTGTNPTTGVWESWDALDSGARWWASGAPGNGVCPHSSPCDMATVLSNFPDAGIHSTLGAVLFKAGSGWTGYQGNVDNFTIGVNGDDTTYDFEPLLFVHNITQGTDHVTIQSGVDHATAGDVLEIDPGVYEENVVVDKALTLRGAGAGTDAAQHTILDGTNLGNASGIHINSYVEDVVIEDLRVQNYTMSGETAGIYAAVGNDNFVAQNLHLYNNTGGRAGLHMNGPVDTVLIDNVEAHNNTSRGIVIWNGFKTNITITNNDVRGNN
;
A
#
# COMPACT_ATOMS: atom_id res chain seq x y z
N MET A 1 0.06 26.51 -32.56
CA MET A 1 -0.02 25.19 -33.24
C MET A 1 0.32 24.14 -32.18
N PHE A 2 -0.66 23.77 -31.37
CA PHE A 2 -0.51 22.81 -30.26
C PHE A 2 -1.69 21.83 -30.31
N SER A 3 -1.33 20.57 -30.13
CA SER A 3 -2.10 19.36 -30.44
C SER A 3 -3.28 19.15 -29.48
N GLN A 4 -4.41 18.71 -30.05
CA GLN A 4 -5.64 18.36 -29.36
C GLN A 4 -5.53 16.93 -28.78
N TYR A 5 -5.69 16.78 -27.47
CA TYR A 5 -6.05 15.49 -26.87
C TYR A 5 -7.53 15.20 -27.16
N ARG A 6 -7.79 14.27 -28.09
CA ARG A 6 -9.12 13.69 -28.31
C ARG A 6 -9.28 12.46 -27.43
N ALA A 7 -10.14 12.56 -26.41
CA ALA A 7 -10.72 11.41 -25.74
C ALA A 7 -11.55 10.59 -26.75
N LYS A 8 -11.16 9.34 -27.00
CA LYS A 8 -11.93 8.39 -27.81
C LYS A 8 -12.94 7.67 -26.91
N ARG A 9 -14.21 8.08 -26.99
CA ARG A 9 -15.38 7.27 -26.61
C ARG A 9 -15.44 6.03 -27.50
N TRP A 10 -15.61 4.85 -26.91
CA TRP A 10 -16.02 3.64 -27.63
C TRP A 10 -17.35 3.13 -27.10
N LEU A 11 -18.14 2.60 -28.04
CA LEU A 11 -19.52 2.19 -27.92
C LEU A 11 -19.68 0.90 -27.08
N THR A 12 -20.85 0.81 -26.46
CA THR A 12 -21.45 -0.39 -25.86
C THR A 12 -21.54 -1.55 -26.85
N SER A 13 -20.94 -2.69 -26.51
CA SER A 13 -21.35 -4.02 -26.97
C SER A 13 -20.80 -5.08 -26.02
N SER A 14 -21.69 -5.90 -25.47
CA SER A 14 -21.39 -7.03 -24.60
C SER A 14 -20.45 -8.01 -25.32
N LEU A 15 -19.20 -8.06 -24.86
CA LEU A 15 -18.22 -9.07 -25.21
C LEU A 15 -17.67 -9.61 -23.90
N VAL A 16 -17.83 -10.90 -23.65
CA VAL A 16 -17.13 -11.61 -22.57
C VAL A 16 -15.64 -11.49 -22.89
N LEU A 17 -14.94 -10.61 -22.18
CA LEU A 17 -13.52 -10.38 -22.34
C LEU A 17 -12.79 -11.53 -21.65
N LEU A 18 -12.41 -12.55 -22.41
CA LEU A 18 -11.42 -13.52 -21.98
C LEU A 18 -10.07 -12.79 -21.93
N CYS A 19 -9.75 -12.21 -20.77
CA CYS A 19 -8.48 -11.52 -20.53
C CYS A 19 -7.41 -12.57 -20.27
N VAL A 20 -6.63 -12.91 -21.30
CA VAL A 20 -5.42 -13.72 -21.15
C VAL A 20 -4.33 -12.82 -20.57
N LEU A 21 -3.96 -13.08 -19.31
CA LEU A 21 -2.72 -12.57 -18.73
C LEU A 21 -1.57 -13.27 -19.50
N VAL A 22 -0.91 -12.57 -20.42
CA VAL A 22 0.27 -13.12 -21.11
C VAL A 22 1.49 -12.73 -20.29
N LEU A 23 1.84 -13.56 -19.30
CA LEU A 23 3.13 -13.53 -18.61
C LEU A 23 3.94 -14.75 -19.07
N GLY A 24 5.25 -14.57 -19.24
CA GLY A 24 6.13 -15.56 -19.86
C GLY A 24 6.13 -16.90 -19.13
N ASN A 25 5.77 -17.97 -19.84
CA ASN A 25 5.83 -19.34 -19.33
C ASN A 25 7.28 -19.73 -19.00
N SER A 26 7.61 -19.78 -17.71
CA SER A 26 8.75 -20.54 -17.20
C SER A 26 8.22 -21.55 -16.21
N SER A 27 8.42 -22.84 -16.47
CA SER A 27 8.21 -23.90 -15.48
C SER A 27 9.15 -23.63 -14.31
N ARG A 28 8.64 -23.07 -13.21
CA ARG A 28 9.43 -22.78 -12.02
C ARG A 28 9.31 -23.94 -11.04
N VAL A 29 10.44 -24.33 -10.48
CA VAL A 29 10.49 -25.17 -9.28
C VAL A 29 10.22 -24.23 -8.11
N PHE A 30 9.10 -24.41 -7.42
CA PHE A 30 8.82 -23.70 -6.18
C PHE A 30 9.69 -24.30 -5.09
N ALA A 31 10.47 -23.47 -4.40
CA ALA A 31 11.28 -23.88 -3.26
C ALA A 31 10.62 -23.36 -2.00
N ALA A 32 10.70 -24.13 -0.91
CA ALA A 32 10.16 -23.70 0.38
C ALA A 32 10.74 -22.33 0.80
N GLY A 33 9.88 -21.38 1.15
CA GLY A 33 10.31 -20.04 1.56
C GLY A 33 9.24 -18.96 1.48
N SER A 34 9.63 -17.74 1.87
CA SER A 34 8.80 -16.54 1.74
C SER A 34 9.21 -15.74 0.50
N VAL A 35 8.22 -15.18 -0.19
CA VAL A 35 8.36 -14.31 -1.36
C VAL A 35 7.64 -13.00 -1.04
N THR A 36 8.41 -11.91 -0.95
CA THR A 36 7.84 -10.55 -0.91
C THR A 36 7.23 -10.20 -2.27
N VAL A 37 5.98 -9.76 -2.23
CA VAL A 37 5.20 -9.34 -3.38
C VAL A 37 4.91 -7.86 -3.25
N ASP A 38 5.70 -7.07 -3.96
CA ASP A 38 5.63 -5.61 -3.98
C ASP A 38 5.31 -5.09 -5.41
N PRO A 39 5.23 -3.77 -5.64
CA PRO A 39 5.07 -3.20 -6.98
C PRO A 39 6.15 -3.61 -8.01
N ASN A 40 7.31 -4.10 -7.57
CA ASN A 40 8.39 -4.56 -8.45
C ASN A 40 8.30 -6.06 -8.76
N ASN A 41 7.45 -6.81 -8.06
CA ASN A 41 7.23 -8.22 -8.31
C ASN A 41 6.64 -8.43 -9.72
N SER A 42 7.27 -9.30 -10.51
CA SER A 42 6.84 -9.54 -11.90
C SER A 42 5.73 -10.58 -12.04
N ASP A 43 5.45 -11.34 -10.98
CA ASP A 43 4.59 -12.53 -11.06
C ASP A 43 3.16 -12.22 -10.60
N TRP A 44 3.00 -11.33 -9.63
CA TRP A 44 1.70 -10.90 -9.10
C TRP A 44 1.30 -9.52 -9.65
N GLY A 45 0.01 -9.32 -9.89
CA GLY A 45 -0.49 -8.02 -10.30
C GLY A 45 -1.99 -7.85 -10.08
N PHE A 46 -2.41 -6.58 -9.99
CA PHE A 46 -3.81 -6.20 -9.90
C PHE A 46 -4.48 -6.14 -11.27
N LEU A 47 -5.73 -6.58 -11.34
CA LEU A 47 -6.59 -6.43 -12.52
C LEU A 47 -8.01 -6.06 -12.10
N THR A 48 -8.54 -5.00 -12.72
CA THR A 48 -9.98 -4.72 -12.71
C THR A 48 -10.66 -5.61 -13.75
N GLU A 49 -11.36 -6.63 -13.29
CA GLU A 49 -12.10 -7.57 -14.15
C GLU A 49 -13.40 -6.95 -14.67
N THR A 50 -14.10 -6.19 -13.82
CA THR A 50 -15.34 -5.48 -14.19
C THR A 50 -15.44 -4.14 -13.47
N GLY A 51 -16.17 -3.19 -14.05
CA GLY A 51 -16.44 -1.90 -13.41
C GLY A 51 -15.18 -1.05 -13.23
N ALA A 52 -15.06 -0.41 -12.07
CA ALA A 52 -13.99 0.52 -11.71
C ALA A 52 -13.38 0.22 -10.33
N GLY A 53 -13.43 -1.05 -9.90
CA GLY A 53 -12.73 -1.48 -8.68
C GLY A 53 -11.21 -1.31 -8.81
N SER A 54 -10.54 -1.12 -7.67
CA SER A 54 -9.10 -0.82 -7.60
C SER A 54 -8.40 -1.73 -6.61
N GLY A 55 -7.11 -1.98 -6.85
CA GLY A 55 -6.25 -2.69 -5.93
C GLY A 55 -4.87 -2.04 -5.87
N GLN A 56 -4.24 -2.15 -4.72
CA GLN A 56 -2.98 -1.48 -4.40
C GLN A 56 -2.28 -2.23 -3.26
N PHE A 57 -0.95 -2.19 -3.25
CA PHE A 57 -0.17 -2.56 -2.07
C PHE A 57 -0.16 -1.36 -1.12
N VAL A 58 -0.43 -1.61 0.15
CA VAL A 58 -0.56 -0.56 1.18
C VAL A 58 0.17 -0.99 2.45
N GLU A 59 0.51 -0.02 3.29
CA GLU A 59 0.80 -0.32 4.70
C GLU A 59 -0.42 -1.05 5.29
N GLY A 60 -0.18 -2.23 5.84
CA GLY A 60 -1.28 -3.10 6.24
C GLY A 60 -2.00 -2.54 7.47
N PRO A 61 -3.33 -2.70 7.56
CA PRO A 61 -4.09 -2.23 8.71
C PRO A 61 -3.66 -2.92 10.01
N ASP A 62 -3.67 -2.16 11.11
CA ASP A 62 -3.27 -2.59 12.45
C ASP A 62 -1.87 -3.25 12.47
N THR A 63 -1.79 -4.54 12.81
CA THR A 63 -0.55 -5.32 12.74
C THR A 63 -0.76 -6.43 11.73
N PRO A 64 -0.14 -6.33 10.55
CA PRO A 64 -0.25 -7.33 9.51
C PRO A 64 0.28 -8.71 9.95
N PRO A 65 -0.32 -9.82 9.43
CA PRO A 65 0.11 -11.18 9.73
C PRO A 65 1.52 -11.51 9.21
N ALA A 66 1.95 -10.90 8.11
CA ALA A 66 3.31 -10.94 7.60
C ALA A 66 3.80 -9.52 7.28
N GLY A 67 5.11 -9.31 7.36
CA GLY A 67 5.74 -8.03 7.06
C GLY A 67 5.08 -6.80 7.71
N SER A 68 4.87 -5.76 6.90
CA SER A 68 4.31 -4.46 7.29
C SER A 68 3.14 -4.05 6.38
N GLY A 69 2.86 -4.83 5.36
CA GLY A 69 2.01 -4.48 4.25
C GLY A 69 0.77 -5.35 4.12
N SER A 70 0.03 -5.09 3.05
CA SER A 70 -0.92 -6.05 2.48
C SER A 70 -1.36 -5.63 1.08
N ALA A 71 -2.05 -6.51 0.37
CA ALA A 71 -2.76 -6.15 -0.86
C ALA A 71 -4.20 -5.72 -0.54
N GLU A 72 -4.53 -4.45 -0.74
CA GLU A 72 -5.89 -3.92 -0.60
C GLU A 72 -6.69 -4.09 -1.90
N LEU A 73 -7.96 -4.47 -1.76
CA LEU A 73 -8.95 -4.55 -2.83
C LEU A 73 -10.19 -3.72 -2.47
N THR A 74 -10.55 -2.80 -3.36
CA THR A 74 -11.72 -1.91 -3.20
C THR A 74 -12.74 -2.14 -4.32
N ALA A 75 -13.99 -2.36 -3.92
CA ALA A 75 -15.15 -2.48 -4.81
C ALA A 75 -16.28 -1.55 -4.30
N THR A 76 -16.34 -0.35 -4.86
CA THR A 76 -17.27 0.70 -4.41
C THR A 76 -18.70 0.42 -4.87
N ASN A 77 -18.87 -0.08 -6.10
CA ASN A 77 -20.16 -0.31 -6.74
C ASN A 77 -20.37 -1.79 -7.07
N ALA A 78 -21.63 -2.23 -7.16
CA ALA A 78 -21.98 -3.61 -7.51
C ALA A 78 -21.39 -4.12 -8.85
N ALA A 79 -21.03 -3.24 -9.78
CA ALA A 79 -20.37 -3.64 -11.03
C ALA A 79 -18.85 -3.88 -10.88
N ASP A 80 -18.26 -3.41 -9.79
CA ASP A 80 -16.82 -3.42 -9.58
C ASP A 80 -16.36 -4.83 -9.21
N GLY A 81 -15.38 -5.34 -9.95
CA GLY A 81 -14.74 -6.60 -9.70
C GLY A 81 -13.25 -6.42 -9.90
N VAL A 82 -12.48 -6.61 -8.83
CA VAL A 82 -11.03 -6.41 -8.82
C VAL A 82 -10.35 -7.64 -8.22
N MET A 83 -9.15 -7.94 -8.69
CA MET A 83 -8.36 -9.04 -8.18
C MET A 83 -6.88 -8.69 -8.15
N ILE A 84 -6.16 -9.36 -7.26
CA ILE A 84 -4.71 -9.54 -7.35
C ILE A 84 -4.45 -11.02 -7.65
N GLY A 85 -3.56 -11.32 -8.58
CA GLY A 85 -3.28 -12.72 -8.92
C GLY A 85 -1.99 -12.91 -9.68
N ALA A 86 -1.60 -14.18 -9.79
CA ALA A 86 -0.39 -14.61 -10.47
C ALA A 86 -0.67 -15.79 -11.39
N ALA A 87 -0.03 -15.80 -12.56
CA ALA A 87 -0.03 -16.93 -13.50
C ALA A 87 0.99 -18.00 -13.08
N LEU A 88 0.88 -18.45 -11.83
CA LEU A 88 1.76 -19.43 -11.19
C LEU A 88 1.01 -20.76 -10.99
N TYR A 89 1.77 -21.81 -10.67
CA TYR A 89 1.24 -23.15 -10.36
C TYR A 89 0.45 -23.82 -11.50
N THR A 90 0.63 -23.38 -12.75
CA THR A 90 -0.07 -23.96 -13.91
C THR A 90 0.22 -25.45 -14.05
N GLY A 91 -0.83 -26.26 -14.23
CA GLY A 91 -0.73 -27.71 -14.33
C GLY A 91 -0.51 -28.45 -12.99
N THR A 92 -0.56 -27.76 -11.85
CA THR A 92 -0.48 -28.41 -10.53
C THR A 92 -1.81 -29.11 -10.23
N ARG A 93 -1.78 -30.38 -9.84
CA ARG A 93 -3.01 -31.10 -9.49
C ARG A 93 -3.53 -30.66 -8.12
N LEU A 94 -4.85 -30.69 -7.93
CA LEU A 94 -5.46 -30.34 -6.64
C LEU A 94 -5.07 -31.31 -5.52
N ASP A 95 -4.81 -32.59 -5.84
CA ASP A 95 -4.37 -33.60 -4.88
C ASP A 95 -2.87 -33.51 -4.52
N GLU A 96 -2.13 -32.62 -5.18
CA GLU A 96 -0.75 -32.26 -4.83
C GLU A 96 -0.69 -31.06 -3.87
N LEU A 97 -1.81 -30.35 -3.67
CA LEU A 97 -1.87 -29.21 -2.75
C LEU A 97 -1.88 -29.71 -1.30
N THR A 98 -0.89 -29.28 -0.52
CA THR A 98 -0.72 -29.66 0.89
C THR A 98 -1.05 -28.54 1.87
N THR A 99 -0.97 -27.29 1.42
CA THR A 99 -1.25 -26.09 2.22
C THR A 99 -1.96 -25.08 1.33
N LEU A 100 -2.99 -24.41 1.86
CA LEU A 100 -3.66 -23.32 1.15
C LEU A 100 -4.27 -22.34 2.16
N THR A 101 -3.43 -21.53 2.77
CA THR A 101 -3.81 -20.62 3.84
C THR A 101 -3.60 -19.17 3.43
N TYR A 102 -4.40 -18.24 3.95
CA TYR A 102 -4.19 -16.81 3.77
C TYR A 102 -4.93 -16.03 4.84
N ASP A 103 -4.55 -14.77 5.00
CA ASP A 103 -5.17 -13.88 5.96
C ASP A 103 -5.94 -12.77 5.25
N THR A 104 -7.03 -12.32 5.87
CA THR A 104 -7.81 -11.19 5.36
C THR A 104 -8.17 -10.21 6.45
N TYR A 105 -8.29 -8.95 6.07
CA TYR A 105 -8.83 -7.89 6.93
C TYR A 105 -9.96 -7.19 6.19
N ARG A 106 -11.14 -7.02 6.81
CA ARG A 106 -12.22 -6.21 6.23
C ARG A 106 -12.29 -4.85 6.90
N THR A 107 -12.01 -3.80 6.15
CA THR A 107 -12.21 -2.41 6.58
C THR A 107 -13.68 -2.00 6.46
N SER A 108 -14.32 -2.33 5.33
CA SER A 108 -15.74 -2.03 5.09
C SER A 108 -16.39 -3.04 4.14
N GLY A 109 -17.72 -3.17 4.21
CA GLY A 109 -18.51 -4.09 3.38
C GLY A 109 -19.52 -4.91 4.18
N GLY A 110 -20.29 -5.76 3.48
CA GLY A 110 -21.22 -6.69 4.10
C GLY A 110 -20.52 -7.76 4.95
N ALA A 111 -21.22 -8.32 5.94
CA ALA A 111 -20.65 -9.23 6.93
C ALA A 111 -20.04 -10.52 6.36
N GLU A 112 -20.49 -10.95 5.18
CA GLU A 112 -20.01 -12.17 4.49
C GLU A 112 -18.79 -11.91 3.60
N LEU A 113 -18.44 -10.63 3.36
CA LEU A 113 -17.45 -10.27 2.35
C LEU A 113 -16.02 -10.33 2.93
N ALA A 114 -15.12 -10.97 2.19
CA ALA A 114 -13.66 -10.97 2.34
C ALA A 114 -13.05 -11.41 1.00
N PRO A 115 -11.77 -11.10 0.69
CA PRO A 115 -11.18 -11.51 -0.58
C PRO A 115 -11.29 -13.03 -0.79
N ALA A 116 -11.88 -13.42 -1.92
CA ALA A 116 -12.12 -14.82 -2.26
C ALA A 116 -10.90 -15.39 -2.97
N LEU A 117 -10.38 -16.52 -2.48
CA LEU A 117 -9.35 -17.28 -3.19
C LEU A 117 -9.98 -17.98 -4.40
N GLN A 118 -9.38 -17.83 -5.57
CA GLN A 118 -9.85 -18.47 -6.80
C GLN A 118 -8.69 -19.12 -7.55
N LEU A 119 -8.98 -20.30 -8.10
CA LEU A 119 -8.10 -21.04 -8.99
C LEU A 119 -8.75 -21.10 -10.37
N ASN A 120 -8.05 -20.67 -11.41
CA ASN A 120 -8.46 -21.03 -12.77
C ASN A 120 -8.26 -22.53 -12.93
N ILE A 121 -9.35 -23.26 -13.16
CA ILE A 121 -9.38 -24.71 -13.00
C ILE A 121 -9.48 -25.42 -14.34
N ASP A 122 -8.79 -26.55 -14.43
CA ASP A 122 -9.05 -27.61 -15.39
C ASP A 122 -9.47 -28.85 -14.57
N TYR A 123 -10.62 -29.43 -14.89
CA TYR A 123 -11.19 -30.57 -14.17
C TYR A 123 -10.60 -31.92 -14.62
N ASP A 124 -9.77 -31.95 -15.67
CA ASP A 124 -9.01 -33.12 -16.06
C ASP A 124 -7.71 -32.71 -16.78
N LEU A 125 -6.63 -32.52 -16.01
CA LEU A 125 -5.31 -32.17 -16.55
C LEU A 125 -4.68 -33.26 -17.43
N THR A 126 -5.27 -34.47 -17.47
CA THR A 126 -4.75 -35.59 -18.28
C THR A 126 -5.38 -35.65 -19.67
N ASP A 127 -6.47 -34.91 -19.89
CA ASP A 127 -7.12 -34.82 -21.18
C ASP A 127 -6.45 -33.74 -22.08
N GLY A 128 -6.91 -33.64 -23.33
CA GLY A 128 -6.41 -32.66 -24.28
C GLY A 128 -7.19 -31.33 -24.30
N ASN A 129 -8.14 -31.15 -23.39
CA ASN A 129 -9.12 -30.05 -23.39
C ASN A 129 -8.66 -28.88 -22.52
N THR A 130 -7.81 -28.03 -23.09
CA THR A 130 -7.34 -26.80 -22.42
C THR A 130 -8.32 -25.62 -22.55
N GLY A 131 -9.63 -25.89 -22.64
CA GLY A 131 -10.67 -24.88 -22.76
C GLY A 131 -11.01 -24.27 -21.39
N TRP A 132 -11.45 -23.00 -21.37
CA TRP A 132 -11.89 -22.37 -20.13
C TRP A 132 -13.05 -23.12 -19.46
N GLN A 133 -12.83 -23.62 -18.26
CA GLN A 133 -13.82 -24.36 -17.45
C GLN A 133 -14.28 -23.59 -16.20
N GLY A 134 -13.93 -22.30 -16.10
CA GLY A 134 -14.28 -21.45 -14.98
C GLY A 134 -13.21 -21.42 -13.89
N ARG A 135 -13.65 -21.08 -12.69
CA ARG A 135 -12.83 -21.00 -11.49
C ARG A 135 -13.41 -21.89 -10.41
N LEU A 136 -12.53 -22.49 -9.62
CA LEU A 136 -12.86 -23.02 -8.31
C LEU A 136 -12.66 -21.89 -7.29
N VAL A 137 -13.69 -21.61 -6.50
CA VAL A 137 -13.76 -20.41 -5.65
C VAL A 137 -14.00 -20.80 -4.21
N TYR A 138 -13.16 -20.27 -3.32
CA TYR A 138 -13.29 -20.35 -1.88
C TYR A 138 -13.62 -18.98 -1.32
N GLU A 139 -14.73 -18.90 -0.59
CA GLU A 139 -15.15 -17.70 0.12
C GLU A 139 -15.21 -18.00 1.62
N PRO A 140 -14.49 -17.26 2.48
CA PRO A 140 -14.40 -17.55 3.91
C PRO A 140 -15.73 -17.82 4.61
N TYR A 141 -16.77 -17.04 4.31
CA TYR A 141 -18.08 -17.17 4.96
C TYR A 141 -18.76 -18.53 4.73
N GLN A 142 -18.40 -19.25 3.66
CA GLN A 142 -18.98 -20.56 3.35
C GLN A 142 -18.51 -21.67 4.30
N THR A 143 -17.49 -21.41 5.11
CA THR A 143 -17.05 -22.30 6.21
C THR A 143 -17.98 -22.25 7.43
N GLY A 144 -18.99 -21.38 7.42
CA GLY A 144 -19.96 -21.22 8.50
C GLY A 144 -19.60 -20.11 9.51
N THR A 145 -18.52 -19.36 9.26
CA THR A 145 -18.11 -18.20 10.06
C THR A 145 -17.98 -16.98 9.17
N ASN A 146 -18.73 -15.92 9.48
CA ASN A 146 -18.63 -14.66 8.75
C ASN A 146 -17.38 -13.89 9.18
N PRO A 147 -16.65 -13.27 8.23
CA PRO A 147 -15.51 -12.42 8.56
C PRO A 147 -15.88 -11.24 9.46
N THR A 148 -14.97 -10.86 10.34
CA THR A 148 -15.11 -9.76 11.29
C THR A 148 -14.54 -8.47 10.69
N THR A 149 -15.27 -7.36 10.83
CA THR A 149 -14.75 -6.05 10.40
C THR A 149 -13.69 -5.57 11.38
N GLY A 150 -12.56 -5.09 10.87
CA GLY A 150 -11.49 -4.51 11.67
C GLY A 150 -10.60 -5.52 12.38
N VAL A 151 -10.52 -6.76 11.86
CA VAL A 151 -9.74 -7.85 12.47
C VAL A 151 -9.07 -8.66 11.35
N TRP A 152 -7.80 -8.99 11.52
CA TRP A 152 -7.10 -9.98 10.70
C TRP A 152 -7.57 -11.38 11.06
N GLU A 153 -8.05 -12.13 10.07
CA GLU A 153 -8.52 -13.51 10.22
C GLU A 153 -7.82 -14.43 9.24
N SER A 154 -7.35 -15.57 9.74
CA SER A 154 -6.67 -16.59 8.96
C SER A 154 -7.66 -17.63 8.45
N TRP A 155 -7.49 -18.05 7.20
CA TRP A 155 -8.32 -19.03 6.53
C TRP A 155 -7.47 -20.19 6.03
N ASP A 156 -7.98 -21.41 6.21
CA ASP A 156 -7.41 -22.62 5.61
C ASP A 156 -8.42 -23.18 4.60
N ALA A 157 -8.11 -23.04 3.32
CA ALA A 157 -8.97 -23.46 2.23
C ALA A 157 -8.90 -24.97 1.93
N LEU A 158 -8.05 -25.72 2.65
CA LEU A 158 -8.01 -27.19 2.65
C LEU A 158 -8.58 -27.80 3.93
N ASP A 159 -9.00 -26.99 4.91
CA ASP A 159 -9.63 -27.50 6.12
C ASP A 159 -10.90 -28.33 5.81
N SER A 160 -11.23 -29.26 6.69
CA SER A 160 -12.43 -30.11 6.57
C SER A 160 -13.75 -29.31 6.52
N GLY A 161 -13.78 -28.11 7.11
CA GLY A 161 -14.87 -27.16 7.04
C GLY A 161 -14.88 -26.30 5.77
N ALA A 162 -13.80 -26.29 4.98
CA ALA A 162 -13.69 -25.48 3.77
C ALA A 162 -14.73 -25.90 2.72
N ARG A 163 -15.33 -24.90 2.08
CA ARG A 163 -16.36 -25.10 1.05
C ARG A 163 -15.97 -24.34 -0.21
N TRP A 164 -15.98 -25.06 -1.32
CA TRP A 164 -15.62 -24.61 -2.64
C TRP A 164 -16.84 -24.66 -3.57
N TRP A 165 -16.95 -23.66 -4.43
CA TRP A 165 -17.90 -23.70 -5.54
C TRP A 165 -17.21 -23.43 -6.87
N ALA A 166 -17.83 -23.96 -7.92
CA ALA A 166 -17.34 -23.87 -9.28
C ALA A 166 -18.18 -22.88 -10.09
N SER A 167 -17.52 -21.94 -10.77
CA SER A 167 -18.20 -20.94 -11.58
C SER A 167 -18.55 -21.43 -12.99
N GLY A 168 -17.94 -22.53 -13.45
CA GLY A 168 -18.11 -23.08 -14.79
C GLY A 168 -18.28 -24.60 -14.81
N ALA A 169 -18.70 -25.11 -15.96
CA ALA A 169 -18.87 -26.54 -16.19
C ALA A 169 -17.50 -27.23 -16.44
N PRO A 170 -17.35 -28.51 -16.06
CA PRO A 170 -18.36 -29.37 -15.46
C PRO A 170 -18.60 -29.15 -13.95
N GLY A 171 -17.67 -28.50 -13.24
CA GLY A 171 -17.71 -28.43 -11.78
C GLY A 171 -18.96 -27.78 -11.18
N ASN A 172 -19.55 -26.78 -11.86
CA ASN A 172 -20.74 -26.09 -11.37
C ASN A 172 -21.98 -27.00 -11.29
N GLY A 173 -21.97 -28.17 -11.94
CA GLY A 173 -23.00 -29.19 -11.77
C GLY A 173 -22.83 -30.05 -10.51
N VAL A 174 -21.63 -30.07 -9.92
CA VAL A 174 -21.28 -30.85 -8.72
C VAL A 174 -21.25 -29.96 -7.49
N CYS A 175 -20.58 -28.82 -7.58
CA CYS A 175 -20.38 -27.86 -6.50
C CYS A 175 -20.85 -26.47 -6.94
N PRO A 176 -22.15 -26.24 -7.17
CA PRO A 176 -22.66 -24.93 -7.51
C PRO A 176 -22.54 -23.97 -6.32
N HIS A 177 -22.53 -22.66 -6.58
CA HIS A 177 -22.54 -21.64 -5.51
C HIS A 177 -23.68 -21.83 -4.49
N SER A 178 -24.85 -22.32 -4.91
CA SER A 178 -25.98 -22.58 -4.00
C SER A 178 -25.80 -23.81 -3.11
N SER A 179 -24.81 -24.66 -3.37
CA SER A 179 -24.49 -25.87 -2.61
C SER A 179 -23.00 -26.18 -2.77
N PRO A 180 -22.12 -25.36 -2.18
CA PRO A 180 -20.68 -25.57 -2.25
C PRO A 180 -20.29 -26.87 -1.51
N CYS A 181 -19.16 -27.46 -1.90
CA CYS A 181 -18.73 -28.78 -1.44
C CYS A 181 -17.32 -28.76 -0.85
N ASP A 182 -16.92 -29.80 -0.14
CA ASP A 182 -15.53 -29.93 0.33
C ASP A 182 -14.58 -30.37 -0.79
N MET A 183 -13.26 -30.20 -0.56
CA MET A 183 -12.23 -30.60 -1.53
C MET A 183 -12.26 -32.11 -1.82
N ALA A 184 -12.62 -32.93 -0.84
CA ALA A 184 -12.77 -34.38 -1.03
C ALA A 184 -13.87 -34.72 -2.06
N THR A 185 -14.99 -33.98 -2.05
CA THR A 185 -16.06 -34.13 -3.05
C THR A 185 -15.60 -33.70 -4.44
N VAL A 186 -14.83 -32.60 -4.54
CA VAL A 186 -14.22 -32.17 -5.81
C VAL A 186 -13.33 -33.28 -6.37
N LEU A 187 -12.35 -33.76 -5.60
CA LEU A 187 -11.41 -34.80 -6.02
C LEU A 187 -12.06 -36.16 -6.28
N SER A 188 -13.16 -36.50 -5.59
CA SER A 188 -13.89 -37.73 -5.87
C SER A 188 -14.62 -37.70 -7.22
N ASN A 189 -15.03 -36.53 -7.70
CA ASN A 189 -15.70 -36.38 -9.00
C ASN A 189 -14.70 -36.07 -10.12
N PHE A 190 -13.61 -35.37 -9.79
CA PHE A 190 -12.59 -34.89 -10.70
C PHE A 190 -11.20 -35.22 -10.12
N PRO A 191 -10.80 -36.50 -10.15
CA PRO A 191 -9.55 -36.95 -9.53
C PRO A 191 -8.31 -36.34 -10.17
N ASP A 192 -8.41 -35.92 -11.43
CA ASP A 192 -7.33 -35.34 -12.21
C ASP A 192 -7.44 -33.81 -12.36
N ALA A 193 -8.31 -33.17 -11.57
CA ALA A 193 -8.47 -31.72 -11.57
C ALA A 193 -7.22 -31.01 -11.04
N GLY A 194 -6.96 -29.82 -11.55
CA GLY A 194 -5.85 -28.98 -11.13
C GLY A 194 -5.92 -27.56 -11.66
N ILE A 195 -4.94 -26.77 -11.27
CA ILE A 195 -4.76 -25.40 -11.77
C ILE A 195 -4.48 -25.50 -13.27
N HIS A 196 -5.26 -24.78 -14.06
CA HIS A 196 -5.33 -24.97 -15.50
C HIS A 196 -3.93 -24.89 -16.18
N SER A 197 -3.68 -25.77 -17.14
CA SER A 197 -2.36 -25.93 -17.79
C SER A 197 -1.89 -24.71 -18.62
N THR A 198 -2.79 -24.03 -19.33
CA THR A 198 -2.47 -22.85 -20.17
C THR A 198 -3.04 -21.53 -19.66
N LEU A 199 -4.14 -21.57 -18.91
CA LEU A 199 -4.83 -20.40 -18.33
C LEU A 199 -4.73 -20.39 -16.80
N GLY A 200 -3.81 -21.17 -16.22
CA GLY A 200 -3.68 -21.31 -14.77
C GLY A 200 -3.37 -19.99 -14.09
N ALA A 201 -4.08 -19.75 -13.00
CA ALA A 201 -3.88 -18.60 -12.16
C ALA A 201 -4.35 -18.92 -10.75
N VAL A 202 -3.66 -18.34 -9.79
CA VAL A 202 -4.07 -18.25 -8.39
C VAL A 202 -4.31 -16.78 -8.10
N LEU A 203 -5.48 -16.44 -7.55
CA LEU A 203 -5.87 -15.05 -7.37
C LEU A 203 -6.79 -14.85 -6.17
N PHE A 204 -6.77 -13.63 -5.63
CA PHE A 204 -7.72 -13.14 -4.66
C PHE A 204 -8.61 -12.10 -5.31
N LYS A 205 -9.92 -12.24 -5.15
CA LYS A 205 -10.90 -11.39 -5.82
C LYS A 205 -11.86 -10.75 -4.82
N ALA A 206 -12.15 -9.47 -5.06
CA ALA A 206 -13.25 -8.73 -4.45
C ALA A 206 -14.28 -8.32 -5.52
N GLY A 207 -15.56 -8.40 -5.17
CA GLY A 207 -16.67 -8.22 -6.11
C GLY A 207 -16.74 -9.34 -7.16
N SER A 208 -17.54 -9.26 -8.22
CA SER A 208 -18.60 -8.29 -8.49
C SER A 208 -19.87 -8.59 -7.67
N GLY A 209 -20.84 -7.69 -7.69
CA GLY A 209 -22.06 -7.76 -6.88
C GLY A 209 -21.93 -7.15 -5.48
N TRP A 210 -20.74 -6.71 -5.08
CA TRP A 210 -20.47 -6.12 -3.78
C TRP A 210 -20.58 -4.59 -3.85
N THR A 211 -20.99 -3.94 -2.77
CA THR A 211 -21.10 -2.46 -2.71
C THR A 211 -20.43 -1.95 -1.45
N GLY A 212 -19.61 -0.90 -1.59
CA GLY A 212 -18.90 -0.28 -0.48
C GLY A 212 -17.95 -1.24 0.25
N TYR A 213 -17.24 -2.07 -0.50
CA TYR A 213 -16.27 -3.01 0.05
C TYR A 213 -14.85 -2.44 -0.02
N GLN A 214 -14.11 -2.58 1.07
CA GLN A 214 -12.67 -2.38 1.16
C GLN A 214 -12.11 -3.42 2.12
N GLY A 215 -11.10 -4.15 1.69
CA GLY A 215 -10.40 -5.10 2.55
C GLY A 215 -9.11 -5.60 1.92
N ASN A 216 -8.35 -6.35 2.71
CA ASN A 216 -6.97 -6.68 2.44
C ASN A 216 -6.78 -8.19 2.43
N VAL A 217 -5.77 -8.65 1.70
CA VAL A 217 -5.24 -10.02 1.77
C VAL A 217 -3.75 -9.97 2.07
N ASP A 218 -3.30 -10.87 2.92
CA ASP A 218 -1.89 -11.03 3.28
C ASP A 218 -1.52 -12.49 3.59
N ASN A 219 -0.22 -12.78 3.74
CA ASN A 219 0.33 -14.05 4.25
C ASN A 219 -0.20 -15.31 3.53
N PHE A 220 -0.31 -15.24 2.19
CA PHE A 220 -0.83 -16.35 1.40
C PHE A 220 0.20 -17.48 1.28
N THR A 221 -0.09 -18.65 1.83
CA THR A 221 0.76 -19.83 1.69
C THR A 221 0.10 -20.90 0.84
N ILE A 222 0.82 -21.37 -0.18
CA ILE A 222 0.44 -22.53 -1.00
C ILE A 222 1.56 -23.57 -0.94
N GLY A 223 1.18 -24.78 -0.54
CA GLY A 223 2.05 -25.93 -0.44
C GLY A 223 1.80 -26.89 -1.59
N VAL A 224 2.85 -27.29 -2.30
CA VAL A 224 2.75 -28.28 -3.38
C VAL A 224 3.70 -29.43 -3.07
N ASN A 225 3.17 -30.65 -2.97
CA ASN A 225 3.93 -31.84 -2.60
C ASN A 225 4.72 -31.70 -1.27
N GLY A 226 4.22 -30.85 -0.35
CA GLY A 226 4.85 -30.59 0.95
C GLY A 226 5.86 -29.43 0.96
N ASP A 227 6.09 -28.77 -0.18
CA ASP A 227 6.92 -27.57 -0.26
C ASP A 227 6.04 -26.31 -0.19
N ASP A 228 6.12 -25.58 0.92
CA ASP A 228 5.32 -24.38 1.17
C ASP A 228 6.01 -23.11 0.65
N THR A 229 5.29 -22.35 -0.19
CA THR A 229 5.66 -20.99 -0.57
C THR A 229 4.68 -20.00 0.06
N THR A 230 5.20 -19.07 0.87
CA THR A 230 4.42 -17.97 1.45
C THR A 230 4.65 -16.70 0.63
N TYR A 231 3.57 -16.01 0.29
CA TYR A 231 3.56 -14.72 -0.38
C TYR A 231 3.15 -13.65 0.63
N ASP A 232 4.06 -12.71 0.84
CA ASP A 232 3.96 -11.60 1.77
C ASP A 232 3.74 -10.32 0.96
N PHE A 233 2.56 -9.71 1.04
CA PHE A 233 2.19 -8.61 0.13
C PHE A 233 2.59 -7.26 0.72
N GLU A 234 3.59 -6.61 0.14
CA GLU A 234 4.21 -5.42 0.72
C GLU A 234 4.10 -4.20 -0.20
N PRO A 235 3.87 -2.99 0.34
CA PRO A 235 4.10 -1.75 -0.39
C PRO A 235 5.62 -1.52 -0.55
N LEU A 236 5.99 -0.51 -1.34
CA LEU A 236 7.35 0.01 -1.26
C LEU A 236 7.48 0.84 0.02
N LEU A 237 8.53 0.56 0.79
CA LEU A 237 8.87 1.25 2.02
C LEU A 237 10.00 2.23 1.74
N PHE A 238 9.81 3.48 2.12
CA PHE A 238 10.71 4.58 1.78
C PHE A 238 11.20 5.36 3.01
N VAL A 239 10.72 4.99 4.19
CA VAL A 239 11.03 5.67 5.44
C VAL A 239 11.53 4.63 6.43
N HIS A 240 12.79 4.78 6.83
CA HIS A 240 13.52 3.80 7.62
C HIS A 240 13.78 4.36 9.02
N ASN A 241 13.14 3.79 10.03
CA ASN A 241 13.56 4.01 11.41
C ASN A 241 14.81 3.18 11.68
N ILE A 242 15.98 3.75 11.42
CA ILE A 242 17.26 3.07 11.58
C ILE A 242 17.61 2.77 13.05
N THR A 243 16.90 3.39 13.99
CA THR A 243 17.10 3.15 15.43
C THR A 243 16.40 1.87 15.88
N GLN A 244 15.21 1.61 15.32
CA GLN A 244 14.42 0.42 15.64
C GLN A 244 14.56 -0.71 14.61
N GLY A 245 15.05 -0.42 13.40
CA GLY A 245 15.06 -1.36 12.28
C GLY A 245 13.67 -1.65 11.73
N THR A 246 12.80 -0.63 11.68
CA THR A 246 11.45 -0.71 11.12
C THR A 246 11.31 0.21 9.91
N ASP A 247 10.50 -0.19 8.94
CA ASP A 247 10.36 0.47 7.65
C ASP A 247 8.88 0.84 7.41
N HIS A 248 8.64 1.97 6.75
CA HIS A 248 7.32 2.60 6.62
C HIS A 248 7.11 3.15 5.21
N VAL A 249 5.84 3.21 4.77
CA VAL A 249 5.47 3.77 3.46
C VAL A 249 5.54 5.29 3.46
N THR A 250 5.06 5.90 4.55
CA THR A 250 4.86 7.35 4.67
C THR A 250 5.75 7.92 5.78
N ILE A 251 6.10 9.20 5.65
CA ILE A 251 6.87 9.90 6.69
C ILE A 251 6.04 9.99 7.97
N GLN A 252 4.74 10.26 7.85
CA GLN A 252 3.87 10.31 9.03
C GLN A 252 3.79 8.96 9.76
N SER A 253 3.67 7.83 9.06
CA SER A 253 3.66 6.52 9.74
C SER A 253 4.97 6.25 10.48
N GLY A 254 6.11 6.58 9.86
CA GLY A 254 7.40 6.49 10.54
C GLY A 254 7.45 7.33 11.81
N VAL A 255 6.90 8.55 11.79
CA VAL A 255 6.79 9.41 12.98
C VAL A 255 5.85 8.83 14.02
N ASP A 256 4.69 8.30 13.62
CA ASP A 256 3.68 7.75 14.53
C ASP A 256 4.22 6.54 15.31
N HIS A 257 5.00 5.68 14.66
CA HIS A 257 5.61 4.48 15.25
C HIS A 257 6.98 4.73 15.90
N ALA A 258 7.59 5.89 15.70
CA ALA A 258 8.86 6.24 16.33
C ALA A 258 8.74 6.37 17.86
N THR A 259 9.80 5.94 18.56
CA THR A 259 10.04 6.30 19.95
C THR A 259 10.78 7.64 20.01
N ALA A 260 10.57 8.41 21.07
CA ALA A 260 11.28 9.66 21.26
C ALA A 260 12.81 9.45 21.25
N GLY A 261 13.51 10.20 20.41
CA GLY A 261 14.96 10.13 20.16
C GLY A 261 15.35 9.32 18.92
N ASP A 262 14.40 8.69 18.23
CA ASP A 262 14.68 7.89 17.04
C ASP A 262 15.13 8.76 15.84
N VAL A 263 15.82 8.10 14.91
CA VAL A 263 16.24 8.67 13.62
C VAL A 263 15.47 7.97 12.49
N LEU A 264 14.75 8.78 11.72
CA LEU A 264 14.06 8.36 10.50
C LEU A 264 14.85 8.84 9.28
N GLU A 265 15.34 7.91 8.48
CA GLU A 265 15.96 8.18 7.18
C GLU A 265 14.91 8.02 6.08
N ILE A 266 14.79 9.03 5.21
CA ILE A 266 13.77 9.11 4.17
C ILE A 266 14.47 9.00 2.82
N ASP A 267 14.07 8.01 2.03
CA ASP A 267 14.63 7.76 0.71
C ASP A 267 14.34 8.92 -0.27
N PRO A 268 15.09 9.02 -1.38
CA PRO A 268 14.76 9.90 -2.50
C PRO A 268 13.34 9.65 -3.01
N GLY A 269 12.56 10.73 -3.15
CA GLY A 269 11.19 10.62 -3.62
C GLY A 269 10.41 11.92 -3.50
N VAL A 270 9.19 11.90 -4.03
CA VAL A 270 8.20 12.96 -3.80
C VAL A 270 7.15 12.42 -2.83
N TYR A 271 6.98 13.12 -1.72
CA TYR A 271 6.06 12.78 -0.64
C TYR A 271 4.98 13.86 -0.57
N GLU A 272 3.75 13.52 -0.95
CA GLU A 272 2.59 14.40 -0.81
C GLU A 272 1.97 14.20 0.58
N GLU A 273 2.64 14.68 1.63
CA GLU A 273 2.23 14.50 3.04
C GLU A 273 2.23 15.81 3.84
N ASN A 274 1.45 15.86 4.92
CA ASN A 274 1.65 16.84 5.99
C ASN A 274 2.15 16.08 7.21
N VAL A 275 3.33 16.43 7.73
CA VAL A 275 3.98 15.70 8.81
C VAL A 275 3.78 16.45 10.13
N VAL A 276 3.25 15.78 11.14
CA VAL A 276 3.14 16.28 12.52
C VAL A 276 4.17 15.55 13.37
N VAL A 277 5.13 16.32 13.91
CA VAL A 277 6.14 15.84 14.85
C VAL A 277 5.69 16.18 16.27
N ASP A 278 5.41 15.15 17.05
CA ASP A 278 4.85 15.22 18.40
C ASP A 278 5.81 14.72 19.49
N LYS A 279 7.01 14.28 19.09
CA LYS A 279 8.04 13.69 19.94
C LYS A 279 9.43 14.09 19.43
N ALA A 280 10.43 14.05 20.31
CA ALA A 280 11.83 14.24 19.92
C ALA A 280 12.21 13.20 18.86
N LEU A 281 12.80 13.61 17.74
CA LEU A 281 13.29 12.70 16.69
C LEU A 281 14.16 13.46 15.68
N THR A 282 14.85 12.70 14.84
CA THR A 282 15.51 13.22 13.64
C THR A 282 14.74 12.78 12.39
N LEU A 283 14.29 13.73 11.56
CA LEU A 283 13.87 13.48 10.18
C LEU A 283 15.01 13.85 9.23
N ARG A 284 15.61 12.87 8.58
CA ARG A 284 16.71 13.04 7.64
C ARG A 284 16.29 12.58 6.25
N GLY A 285 16.29 13.48 5.28
CA GLY A 285 16.11 13.10 3.87
C GLY A 285 17.42 12.77 3.16
N ALA A 286 17.31 12.42 1.87
CA ALA A 286 18.43 12.15 0.98
C ALA A 286 19.04 13.41 0.32
N GLY A 287 18.69 14.59 0.81
CA GLY A 287 19.13 15.92 0.36
C GLY A 287 17.99 16.81 -0.10
N ALA A 288 18.26 18.11 -0.27
CA ALA A 288 17.25 19.15 -0.52
C ALA A 288 17.12 19.61 -1.99
N GLY A 289 17.74 18.91 -2.92
CA GLY A 289 17.67 19.21 -4.36
C GLY A 289 16.28 19.02 -4.97
N THR A 290 16.17 19.26 -6.28
CA THR A 290 14.90 19.15 -7.01
C THR A 290 14.74 17.84 -7.78
N ASP A 291 15.76 16.98 -7.79
CA ASP A 291 15.71 15.69 -8.48
C ASP A 291 15.22 14.61 -7.52
N ALA A 292 13.97 14.19 -7.68
CA ALA A 292 13.32 13.18 -6.84
C ALA A 292 13.99 11.80 -6.89
N ALA A 293 14.80 11.51 -7.91
CA ALA A 293 15.56 10.28 -7.94
C ALA A 293 16.75 10.29 -6.98
N GLN A 294 17.12 11.45 -6.44
CA GLN A 294 18.32 11.64 -5.61
C GLN A 294 18.04 12.39 -4.29
N HIS A 295 16.87 13.02 -4.15
CA HIS A 295 16.55 13.92 -3.04
C HIS A 295 15.16 13.65 -2.48
N THR A 296 14.95 14.02 -1.21
CA THR A 296 13.65 13.91 -0.53
C THR A 296 12.89 15.21 -0.68
N ILE A 297 11.73 15.13 -1.33
CA ILE A 297 10.89 16.30 -1.64
C ILE A 297 9.52 16.12 -1.00
N LEU A 298 9.26 16.88 0.05
CA LEU A 298 7.95 17.01 0.67
C LEU A 298 7.15 18.09 -0.08
N ASP A 299 6.06 17.71 -0.75
CA ASP A 299 5.32 18.55 -1.71
C ASP A 299 3.84 18.74 -1.34
N GLY A 300 3.44 19.99 -1.15
CA GLY A 300 2.10 20.36 -0.72
C GLY A 300 1.06 20.58 -1.83
N THR A 301 1.37 20.31 -3.10
CA THR A 301 0.54 20.70 -4.26
C THR A 301 -0.93 20.26 -4.16
N ASN A 302 -1.22 19.10 -3.54
CA ASN A 302 -2.57 18.53 -3.46
C ASN A 302 -3.18 18.47 -2.04
N LEU A 303 -2.52 19.09 -1.04
CA LEU A 303 -2.85 18.84 0.38
C LEU A 303 -3.76 19.89 1.03
N GLY A 304 -4.13 20.93 0.29
CA GLY A 304 -4.93 22.02 0.84
C GLY A 304 -4.16 22.87 1.86
N ASN A 305 -4.85 23.39 2.88
CA ASN A 305 -4.29 24.33 3.84
C ASN A 305 -3.63 23.62 5.04
N ALA A 306 -2.31 23.44 4.99
CA ALA A 306 -1.53 22.80 6.06
C ALA A 306 -0.06 23.22 6.01
N SER A 307 0.68 22.96 7.11
CA SER A 307 2.15 23.05 7.10
C SER A 307 2.75 21.81 6.46
N GLY A 308 3.93 21.92 5.86
CA GLY A 308 4.66 20.72 5.42
C GLY A 308 5.09 19.88 6.60
N ILE A 309 5.82 20.50 7.54
CA ILE A 309 6.18 19.89 8.82
C ILE A 309 5.64 20.78 9.94
N HIS A 310 4.84 20.22 10.84
CA HIS A 310 4.34 20.88 12.04
C HIS A 310 4.91 20.21 13.28
N ILE A 311 5.73 20.93 14.05
CA ILE A 311 6.26 20.46 15.31
C ILE A 311 5.36 21.00 16.42
N ASN A 312 4.79 20.10 17.22
CA ASN A 312 3.87 20.43 18.31
C ASN A 312 4.55 21.30 19.38
N SER A 313 3.76 21.80 20.33
CA SER A 313 4.31 22.64 21.40
C SER A 313 5.14 21.81 22.38
N TYR A 314 6.27 22.33 22.82
CA TYR A 314 7.17 21.71 23.79
C TYR A 314 7.71 20.34 23.35
N VAL A 315 7.99 20.20 22.05
CA VAL A 315 8.70 19.04 21.48
C VAL A 315 10.15 19.44 21.25
N GLU A 316 10.94 19.27 22.29
CA GLU A 316 12.37 19.56 22.28
C GLU A 316 13.16 18.48 21.51
N ASP A 317 14.42 18.75 21.20
CA ASP A 317 15.36 17.80 20.59
C ASP A 317 14.91 17.27 19.21
N VAL A 318 14.28 18.13 18.41
CA VAL A 318 13.90 17.81 17.02
C VAL A 318 14.96 18.28 16.04
N VAL A 319 15.38 17.37 15.15
CA VAL A 319 16.28 17.65 14.04
C VAL A 319 15.55 17.40 12.72
N ILE A 320 15.56 18.39 11.83
CA ILE A 320 15.04 18.27 10.47
C ILE A 320 16.18 18.61 9.52
N GLU A 321 16.60 17.63 8.72
CA GLU A 321 17.76 17.78 7.85
C GLU A 321 17.63 17.12 6.47
N ASP A 322 18.41 17.66 5.53
CA ASP A 322 18.64 17.08 4.20
C ASP A 322 17.35 16.82 3.40
N LEU A 323 16.42 17.79 3.39
CA LEU A 323 15.18 17.65 2.62
C LEU A 323 14.66 18.98 2.06
N ARG A 324 13.78 18.85 1.08
CA ARG A 324 13.09 19.97 0.44
C ARG A 324 11.64 20.00 0.87
N VAL A 325 11.14 21.17 1.29
CA VAL A 325 9.72 21.41 1.58
C VAL A 325 9.18 22.47 0.63
N GLN A 326 8.23 22.08 -0.24
CA GLN A 326 7.77 22.94 -1.32
C GLN A 326 6.27 22.94 -1.59
N ASN A 327 5.82 24.00 -2.24
CA ASN A 327 4.48 24.12 -2.83
C ASN A 327 3.31 23.98 -1.83
N TYR A 328 3.55 24.21 -0.55
CA TYR A 328 2.46 24.23 0.43
C TYR A 328 1.59 25.47 0.26
N THR A 329 0.26 25.27 0.29
CA THR A 329 -0.71 26.36 0.40
C THR A 329 -1.07 26.54 1.86
N MET A 330 -0.84 27.73 2.42
CA MET A 330 -0.81 27.94 3.87
C MET A 330 -1.56 29.20 4.28
N SER A 331 -2.15 29.18 5.47
CA SER A 331 -2.84 30.32 6.08
C SER A 331 -2.85 30.20 7.61
N GLY A 332 -2.97 31.33 8.30
CA GLY A 332 -2.98 31.35 9.77
C GLY A 332 -1.64 30.90 10.38
N GLU A 333 -1.71 30.00 11.37
CA GLU A 333 -0.55 29.44 12.10
C GLU A 333 0.05 28.23 11.37
N THR A 334 0.50 28.45 10.14
CA THR A 334 1.14 27.43 9.29
C THR A 334 2.41 27.98 8.64
N ALA A 335 3.34 27.10 8.26
CA ALA A 335 4.58 27.43 7.57
C ALA A 335 5.07 26.21 6.79
N GLY A 336 6.07 26.35 5.91
CA GLY A 336 6.68 25.19 5.25
C GLY A 336 7.16 24.21 6.33
N ILE A 337 7.90 24.75 7.30
CA ILE A 337 8.17 24.12 8.60
C ILE A 337 7.67 25.07 9.69
N TYR A 338 6.72 24.61 10.50
CA TYR A 338 6.16 25.34 11.62
C TYR A 338 6.54 24.65 12.94
N ALA A 339 7.40 25.26 13.74
CA ALA A 339 7.60 24.88 15.13
C ALA A 339 6.71 25.74 16.03
N ALA A 340 5.84 25.08 16.81
CA ALA A 340 5.01 25.73 17.80
C ALA A 340 5.84 26.24 19.00
N VAL A 341 5.18 26.61 20.09
CA VAL A 341 5.85 27.21 21.26
C VAL A 341 6.76 26.21 21.97
N GLY A 342 7.95 26.64 22.41
CA GLY A 342 8.78 25.88 23.36
C GLY A 342 9.59 24.73 22.76
N ASN A 343 9.93 24.79 21.47
CA ASN A 343 10.75 23.77 20.83
C ASN A 343 12.24 24.11 20.97
N ASP A 344 12.80 23.80 22.14
CA ASP A 344 14.22 23.98 22.46
C ASP A 344 15.08 22.91 21.77
N ASN A 345 16.38 23.17 21.62
CA ASN A 345 17.35 22.26 20.96
C ASN A 345 17.00 21.93 19.49
N PHE A 346 16.16 22.75 18.85
CA PHE A 346 15.75 22.52 17.47
C PHE A 346 16.89 22.76 16.48
N VAL A 347 17.04 21.83 15.53
CA VAL A 347 17.98 21.94 14.41
C VAL A 347 17.24 21.88 13.07
N ALA A 348 17.44 22.91 12.26
CA ALA A 348 17.10 22.91 10.84
C ALA A 348 18.38 23.01 10.02
N GLN A 349 18.73 21.96 9.26
CA GLN A 349 20.00 21.90 8.54
C GLN A 349 19.86 21.40 7.10
N ASN A 350 20.56 22.03 6.15
CA ASN A 350 20.58 21.60 4.74
C ASN A 350 19.16 21.48 4.13
N LEU A 351 18.34 22.52 4.32
CA LEU A 351 16.93 22.50 3.90
C LEU A 351 16.66 23.48 2.76
N HIS A 352 15.82 23.09 1.82
CA HIS A 352 15.28 24.00 0.81
C HIS A 352 13.79 24.21 1.02
N LEU A 353 13.40 25.43 1.40
CA LEU A 353 12.02 25.83 1.69
C LEU A 353 11.52 26.73 0.57
N TYR A 354 10.76 26.16 -0.37
CA TYR A 354 10.55 26.76 -1.67
C TYR A 354 9.07 26.92 -2.06
N ASN A 355 8.70 28.11 -2.53
CA ASN A 355 7.35 28.36 -3.08
C ASN A 355 6.22 27.95 -2.13
N ASN A 356 6.44 28.05 -0.82
CA ASN A 356 5.39 27.85 0.15
C ASN A 356 4.61 29.16 0.23
N THR A 357 3.30 29.08 -0.04
CA THR A 357 2.47 30.25 -0.27
C THR A 357 1.57 30.54 0.93
N GLY A 358 1.52 31.80 1.35
CA GLY A 358 0.78 32.23 2.54
C GLY A 358 1.44 31.79 3.86
N GLY A 359 0.64 31.64 4.92
CA GLY A 359 1.13 31.29 6.26
C GLY A 359 2.08 32.31 6.89
N ARG A 360 2.91 31.83 7.82
CA ARG A 360 3.84 32.65 8.62
C ARG A 360 5.19 32.84 7.92
N ALA A 361 5.78 31.77 7.42
CA ALA A 361 7.10 31.76 6.77
C ALA A 361 7.37 30.46 5.98
N GLY A 362 8.52 30.37 5.32
CA GLY A 362 9.14 29.11 4.92
C GLY A 362 9.52 28.27 6.14
N LEU A 363 10.32 28.83 7.06
CA LEU A 363 10.59 28.28 8.40
C LEU A 363 10.09 29.25 9.47
N HIS A 364 9.17 28.80 10.31
CA HIS A 364 8.64 29.57 11.43
C HIS A 364 8.88 28.82 12.74
N MET A 365 9.36 29.51 13.76
CA MET A 365 9.39 29.02 15.13
C MET A 365 8.72 30.01 16.07
N ASN A 366 7.89 29.52 16.98
CA ASN A 366 7.27 30.33 18.02
C ASN A 366 8.03 30.18 19.35
N GLY A 367 8.48 31.29 19.93
CA GLY A 367 9.17 31.29 21.21
C GLY A 367 8.21 31.31 22.41
N PRO A 368 8.71 31.11 23.64
CA PRO A 368 10.14 31.05 23.97
C PRO A 368 10.86 29.83 23.38
N VAL A 369 12.15 30.02 23.05
CA VAL A 369 13.04 28.96 22.57
C VAL A 369 14.47 29.16 23.07
N ASP A 370 15.18 28.06 23.31
CA ASP A 370 16.59 28.00 23.63
C ASP A 370 17.34 27.04 22.69
N THR A 371 18.62 27.33 22.45
CA THR A 371 19.56 26.42 21.76
C THR A 371 19.06 25.99 20.38
N VAL A 372 18.83 26.97 19.50
CA VAL A 372 18.35 26.72 18.13
C VAL A 372 19.48 26.86 17.12
N LEU A 373 19.59 25.90 16.20
CA LEU A 373 20.46 25.98 15.03
C LEU A 373 19.63 26.03 13.74
N ILE A 374 19.88 27.06 12.92
CA ILE A 374 19.38 27.15 11.54
C ILE A 374 20.60 27.35 10.63
N ASP A 375 21.02 26.28 9.98
CA ASP A 375 22.24 26.22 9.18
C ASP A 375 21.98 25.72 7.76
N ASN A 376 22.55 26.39 6.76
CA ASN A 376 22.43 25.99 5.36
C ASN A 376 20.97 25.78 4.90
N VAL A 377 20.08 26.70 5.27
CA VAL A 377 18.69 26.74 4.82
C VAL A 377 18.52 27.74 3.68
N GLU A 378 18.02 27.26 2.55
CA GLU A 378 17.57 28.08 1.42
C GLU A 378 16.06 28.33 1.50
N ALA A 379 15.66 29.53 1.94
CA ALA A 379 14.25 29.93 1.96
C ALA A 379 13.94 30.83 0.75
N HIS A 380 13.33 30.26 -0.28
CA HIS A 380 13.21 30.87 -1.61
C HIS A 380 11.77 30.98 -2.10
N ASN A 381 11.43 32.14 -2.66
CA ASN A 381 10.15 32.35 -3.36
C ASN A 381 8.89 32.02 -2.53
N ASN A 382 8.98 32.06 -1.20
CA ASN A 382 7.80 31.88 -0.35
C ASN A 382 6.96 33.16 -0.42
N THR A 383 5.63 33.07 -0.51
CA THR A 383 4.78 34.28 -0.51
C THR A 383 4.50 34.82 0.89
N SER A 384 5.24 34.33 1.88
CA SER A 384 5.41 34.84 3.24
C SER A 384 6.90 35.03 3.54
N ARG A 385 7.25 35.22 4.82
CA ARG A 385 8.64 35.44 5.26
C ARG A 385 9.52 34.23 4.93
N GLY A 386 10.83 34.41 4.80
CA GLY A 386 11.76 33.30 4.61
C GLY A 386 11.92 32.45 5.87
N ILE A 387 12.68 32.97 6.85
CA ILE A 387 12.99 32.31 8.12
C ILE A 387 12.61 33.27 9.27
N VAL A 388 11.88 32.77 10.28
CA VAL A 388 11.38 33.56 11.40
C VAL A 388 11.44 32.78 12.70
N ILE A 389 11.98 33.39 13.76
CA ILE A 389 11.77 32.96 15.15
C ILE A 389 11.00 34.08 15.87
N TRP A 390 9.70 33.90 16.09
CA TRP A 390 8.80 34.91 16.66
C TRP A 390 8.48 34.63 18.13
N ASN A 391 7.78 35.56 18.80
CA ASN A 391 7.31 35.62 20.20
C ASN A 391 8.24 35.09 21.31
N GLY A 392 7.93 35.42 22.56
CA GLY A 392 8.67 34.91 23.72
C GLY A 392 10.15 35.29 23.77
N PHE A 393 10.84 34.80 24.81
CA PHE A 393 12.27 35.03 25.02
C PHE A 393 13.09 34.03 24.18
N LYS A 394 14.23 34.46 23.63
CA LYS A 394 15.12 33.59 22.86
C LYS A 394 16.53 33.60 23.44
N THR A 395 17.13 32.43 23.62
CA THR A 395 18.52 32.29 24.05
C THR A 395 19.27 31.28 23.18
N ASN A 396 20.59 31.43 23.09
CA ASN A 396 21.47 30.50 22.36
C ASN A 396 21.05 30.19 20.91
N ILE A 397 20.74 31.23 20.14
CA ILE A 397 20.28 31.09 18.75
C ILE A 397 21.46 31.25 17.77
N THR A 398 21.65 30.27 16.91
CA THR A 398 22.62 30.30 15.81
C THR A 398 21.89 30.23 14.47
N ILE A 399 22.07 31.26 13.64
CA ILE A 399 21.54 31.31 12.27
C ILE A 399 22.73 31.59 11.35
N THR A 400 23.12 30.61 10.54
CA THR A 400 24.35 30.68 9.73
C THR A 400 24.18 30.03 8.35
N ASN A 401 24.98 30.46 7.36
CA ASN A 401 25.02 29.89 6.01
C ASN A 401 23.68 29.82 5.24
N ASN A 402 22.70 30.65 5.59
CA ASN A 402 21.38 30.63 4.96
C ASN A 402 21.30 31.54 3.73
N ASP A 403 20.58 31.12 2.68
CA ASP A 403 20.18 31.98 1.55
C ASP A 403 18.68 32.27 1.64
N VAL A 404 18.32 33.56 1.64
CA VAL A 404 16.93 34.01 1.82
C VAL A 404 16.61 35.05 0.77
N ARG A 405 15.85 34.67 -0.26
CA ARG A 405 15.52 35.55 -1.41
C ARG A 405 14.14 35.28 -2.01
N GLY A 406 13.54 36.32 -2.58
CA GLY A 406 12.24 36.22 -3.25
C GLY A 406 11.06 35.99 -2.31
N ASN A 407 11.22 36.25 -1.01
CA ASN A 407 10.16 36.10 0.00
C ASN A 407 9.40 37.43 0.20
N ASN A 408 8.15 37.38 0.68
CA ASN A 408 7.31 38.57 0.95
C ASN A 408 7.35 39.06 2.40
#